data_AF-A0A2V1DDE1-F1
#
_entry.id   AF-A0A2V1DDE1-F1
#
_cell.length_a   1.000
_cell.length_b   1.000
_cell.length_c   1.000
_cell.angle_alpha   90.00
_cell.angle_beta   90.00
_cell.angle_gamma   90.00
#
_symmetry.space_group_name_H-M   'P 1'
#
loop_
_entity.id
_entity.type
_entity.pdbx_description
1 polymer ?
#
loop_
_entity_poly.entity_id
_entity_poly.type
_entity_poly.pdbx_seq_one_letter_code
_entity_poly.pdbx_strand_id
1 'polypeptide(L)'
;LQTLPQRLHDTYDEAMRRIRSQSQEDIDLAERLLSWIVYAKRPLTVIEVQHALTVEKDDNHFDQEGIPDEGLMIGACAGLVTIEMKSEVIRLVHHTAQEYFESFVPLRLPG
;
A
#
# COMPACT_ATOMS: atom_id res chain seq x y z
N LEU A 1 -6.35 8.98 22.77
CA LEU A 1 -5.35 8.05 22.21
C LEU A 1 -5.84 6.65 22.52
N GLN A 2 -6.58 6.02 21.60
CA GLN A 2 -6.92 4.61 21.76
C GLN A 2 -5.70 3.82 21.31
N THR A 3 -4.97 3.25 22.27
CA THR A 3 -3.87 2.34 21.96
C THR A 3 -4.46 1.12 21.25
N LEU A 4 -4.07 0.89 19.99
CA LEU A 4 -4.47 -0.30 19.26
C LEU A 4 -4.15 -1.54 20.10
N PRO A 5 -5.11 -2.47 20.29
CA PRO A 5 -4.85 -3.72 20.99
C PRO A 5 -3.63 -4.44 20.40
N GLN A 6 -2.76 -4.97 21.26
CA GLN A 6 -1.52 -5.67 20.86
C GLN A 6 -1.76 -6.78 19.81
N ARG A 7 -2.93 -7.43 19.85
CA ARG A 7 -3.34 -8.44 18.85
C ARG A 7 -3.54 -7.89 17.43
N LEU A 8 -3.93 -6.63 17.29
CA LEU A 8 -4.04 -5.98 15.98
C LEU A 8 -2.64 -5.66 15.43
N HIS A 9 -1.71 -5.29 16.30
CA HIS A 9 -0.31 -5.10 15.92
C HIS A 9 0.29 -6.39 15.36
N ASP A 10 0.12 -7.51 16.06
CA ASP A 10 0.59 -8.82 15.59
C ASP A 10 -0.02 -9.22 14.23
N THR A 11 -1.28 -8.84 14.00
CA THR A 11 -1.98 -9.12 12.73
C THR A 11 -1.39 -8.32 11.57
N TYR A 12 -1.12 -7.03 11.77
CA TYR A 12 -0.52 -6.19 10.73
C TYR A 12 0.96 -6.49 10.52
N ASP A 13 1.70 -6.83 11.57
CA ASP A 13 3.08 -7.32 11.47
C ASP A 13 3.15 -8.62 10.66
N GLU A 14 2.23 -9.55 10.90
CA GLU A 14 2.13 -10.79 10.13
C GLU A 14 1.81 -10.50 8.66
N ALA A 15 0.92 -9.57 8.37
CA ALA A 15 0.63 -9.15 7.00
C ALA A 15 1.86 -8.51 6.33
N MET A 16 2.59 -7.63 7.02
CA MET A 16 3.85 -7.04 6.52
C MET A 16 4.94 -8.10 6.32
N ARG A 17 5.00 -9.13 7.16
CA ARG A 17 5.90 -10.28 6.96
C ARG A 17 5.55 -11.07 5.71
N ARG A 18 4.25 -11.30 5.46
CA ARG A 18 3.79 -11.95 4.23
C ARG A 18 4.20 -11.14 3.01
N ILE A 19 4.02 -9.81 3.04
CA ILE A 19 4.50 -8.93 1.97
C ILE A 19 5.98 -9.17 1.73
N ARG A 20 6.80 -9.07 2.78
CA ARG A 20 8.27 -9.22 2.75
C ARG A 20 8.77 -10.63 2.44
N SER A 21 7.87 -11.61 2.31
CA SER A 21 8.19 -12.98 1.91
C SER A 21 7.92 -13.27 0.44
N GLN A 22 7.39 -12.30 -0.30
CA GLN A 22 7.14 -12.38 -1.74
C GLN A 22 8.41 -12.10 -2.56
N SER A 23 8.28 -12.02 -3.88
CA SER A 23 9.38 -11.60 -4.77
C SER A 23 9.79 -10.15 -4.48
N GLN A 24 11.02 -9.76 -4.82
CA GLN A 24 11.49 -8.38 -4.61
C GLN A 24 10.60 -7.37 -5.35
N GLU A 25 10.13 -7.70 -6.55
CA GLU A 25 9.23 -6.86 -7.36
C GLU A 25 7.88 -6.65 -6.64
N ASP A 26 7.30 -7.71 -6.06
CA ASP A 26 6.04 -7.61 -5.30
C ASP A 26 6.21 -6.83 -4.00
N ILE A 27 7.37 -6.98 -3.34
CA ILE A 27 7.71 -6.23 -2.12
C ILE A 27 7.77 -4.74 -2.45
N ASP A 28 8.52 -4.37 -3.50
CA ASP A 28 8.69 -2.98 -3.89
C ASP A 28 7.37 -2.36 -4.33
N LEU A 29 6.55 -3.10 -5.08
CA LEU A 29 5.20 -2.69 -5.47
C LEU A 29 4.32 -2.44 -4.23
N ALA A 30 4.29 -3.39 -3.29
CA ALA A 30 3.46 -3.30 -2.10
C ALA A 30 3.90 -2.15 -1.18
N GLU A 31 5.21 -1.95 -0.97
CA GLU A 31 5.71 -0.86 -0.15
C GLU A 31 5.42 0.51 -0.80
N ARG A 32 5.62 0.67 -2.12
CA ARG A 32 5.26 1.91 -2.82
C ARG A 32 3.76 2.19 -2.75
N LEU A 33 2.94 1.16 -2.97
CA LEU A 33 1.48 1.26 -2.89
C LEU A 33 1.01 1.70 -1.50
N LEU A 34 1.50 1.03 -0.45
CA LEU A 34 1.18 1.39 0.94
C LEU A 34 1.63 2.81 1.26
N SER A 35 2.78 3.24 0.75
CA SER A 35 3.28 4.62 0.92
C SER A 35 2.31 5.64 0.36
N TRP A 36 1.85 5.45 -0.89
CA TRP A 36 0.89 6.36 -1.51
C TRP A 36 -0.43 6.44 -0.72
N ILE A 37 -0.94 5.31 -0.23
CA ILE A 37 -2.21 5.28 0.51
C ILE A 37 -2.05 5.92 1.90
N VAL A 38 -0.96 5.64 2.60
CA VAL A 38 -0.73 6.11 3.98
C VAL A 38 -0.38 7.61 4.01
N TYR A 39 0.42 8.09 3.07
CA TYR A 39 0.88 9.48 3.06
C TYR A 39 -0.02 10.43 2.25
N ALA A 40 -0.99 9.92 1.49
CA ALA A 40 -1.90 10.77 0.75
C ALA A 40 -2.82 11.56 1.70
N LYS A 41 -2.91 12.87 1.47
CA LYS A 41 -3.78 13.78 2.24
C LYS A 41 -5.27 13.56 1.98
N ARG A 42 -5.61 12.82 0.93
CA ARG A 42 -6.97 12.49 0.51
C ARG A 42 -6.99 11.05 -0.02
N PRO A 43 -8.16 10.40 -0.05
CA PRO A 43 -8.30 9.12 -0.74
C PRO A 43 -7.86 9.26 -2.21
N LEU A 44 -7.11 8.26 -2.67
CA LEU A 44 -6.65 8.16 -4.05
C LEU A 44 -7.52 7.19 -4.82
N THR A 45 -7.73 7.45 -6.10
CA THR A 45 -8.33 6.46 -6.99
C THR A 45 -7.29 5.43 -7.44
N VAL A 46 -7.76 4.27 -7.90
CA VAL A 46 -6.93 3.22 -8.52
C VAL A 46 -6.06 3.82 -9.62
N ILE A 47 -6.66 4.63 -10.51
CA ILE A 47 -5.97 5.27 -11.63
C ILE A 47 -4.88 6.24 -11.14
N GLU A 48 -5.17 7.03 -10.10
CA GLU A 48 -4.18 7.96 -9.54
C GLU A 48 -2.98 7.21 -8.98
N VAL A 49 -3.21 6.10 -8.27
CA VAL A 49 -2.15 5.27 -7.72
C VAL A 49 -1.37 4.55 -8.81
N GLN A 50 -2.04 3.99 -9.82
CA GLN A 50 -1.38 3.38 -10.97
C GLN A 50 -0.43 4.35 -11.66
N HIS A 51 -0.86 5.58 -11.91
CA HIS A 51 0.01 6.63 -12.45
C HIS A 51 1.15 7.00 -11.48
N ALA A 52 0.90 7.00 -10.18
CA ALA A 52 1.93 7.32 -9.20
C ALA A 52 2.97 6.19 -9.03
N LEU A 53 2.59 4.95 -9.33
CA LEU A 53 3.47 3.77 -9.34
C LEU A 53 4.31 3.68 -10.63
N THR A 54 3.87 4.25 -11.74
CA THR A 54 4.69 4.30 -12.97
C THR A 54 5.73 5.43 -12.97
N VAL A 55 5.63 6.38 -12.05
CA VAL A 55 6.59 7.47 -11.90
C VAL A 55 7.65 7.06 -10.87
N GLU A 56 8.81 6.60 -11.33
CA GLU A 56 10.02 6.48 -10.50
C GLU A 56 10.81 7.79 -10.51
N LYS A 57 11.38 8.16 -9.35
CA LYS A 57 12.14 9.41 -9.15
C LYS A 57 13.48 9.44 -9.89
N ASP A 58 13.96 8.28 -10.36
CA ASP A 58 15.27 8.12 -11.00
C ASP A 58 15.19 7.58 -12.45
N ASP A 59 13.98 7.28 -12.96
CA ASP A 59 13.83 6.75 -14.31
C ASP A 59 13.24 7.80 -15.27
N ASN A 60 14.00 8.13 -16.31
CA ASN A 60 13.55 9.00 -17.40
C ASN A 60 12.60 8.27 -18.37
N HIS A 61 12.23 7.02 -18.08
CA HIS A 61 11.30 6.23 -18.87
C HIS A 61 9.97 6.05 -18.16
N PHE A 62 8.92 6.54 -18.81
CA PHE A 62 7.54 6.27 -18.46
C PHE A 62 7.19 4.86 -19.00
N ASP A 63 7.38 3.83 -18.19
CA ASP A 63 6.98 2.47 -18.56
C ASP A 63 5.46 2.30 -18.42
N GLN A 64 4.73 2.67 -19.48
CA GLN A 64 3.29 2.43 -19.60
C GLN A 64 2.91 0.95 -19.62
N GLU A 65 3.86 0.07 -19.90
CA GLU A 65 3.66 -1.39 -19.95
C GLU A 65 3.77 -2.05 -18.56
N GLY A 66 4.18 -1.29 -17.53
CA GLY A 66 4.37 -1.78 -16.15
C GLY A 66 3.25 -1.39 -15.17
N ILE A 67 2.08 -0.93 -15.65
CA ILE A 67 0.97 -0.56 -14.75
C ILE A 67 0.44 -1.83 -14.08
N PRO A 68 0.55 -1.96 -12.74
CA PRO A 68 0.03 -3.13 -12.04
C PRO A 68 -1.50 -3.11 -12.09
N ASP A 69 -2.10 -4.25 -12.43
CA ASP A 69 -3.56 -4.38 -12.37
C ASP A 69 -4.06 -4.40 -10.92
N GLU A 70 -5.36 -4.17 -10.74
CA GLU A 70 -6.00 -4.12 -9.44
C GLU A 70 -5.78 -5.41 -8.60
N GLY A 71 -5.81 -6.56 -9.25
CA GLY A 71 -5.59 -7.85 -8.62
C GLY A 71 -4.16 -8.01 -8.14
N LEU A 72 -3.19 -7.59 -8.96
CA LEU A 72 -1.77 -7.57 -8.58
C LEU A 72 -1.52 -6.62 -7.39
N MET A 73 -2.11 -5.42 -7.41
CA MET A 73 -2.00 -4.46 -6.30
C MET A 73 -2.56 -5.00 -4.97
N ILE A 74 -3.74 -5.61 -5.02
CA ILE A 74 -4.36 -6.22 -3.82
C ILE A 74 -3.57 -7.44 -3.34
N GLY A 75 -3.10 -8.27 -4.29
CA GLY A 75 -2.32 -9.48 -4.03
C GLY A 75 -0.97 -9.17 -3.39
N ALA A 76 -0.21 -8.25 -3.99
CA ALA A 76 1.09 -7.81 -3.49
C ALA A 76 1.00 -7.22 -2.08
N CYS A 77 -0.09 -6.51 -1.74
CA CYS A 77 -0.32 -6.01 -0.38
C CYS A 77 -0.85 -7.06 0.61
N ALA A 78 -0.86 -8.35 0.27
CA ALA A 78 -1.35 -9.44 1.11
C ALA A 78 -2.76 -9.19 1.70
N GLY A 79 -3.63 -8.49 0.95
CA GLY A 79 -4.99 -8.15 1.38
C GLY A 79 -5.09 -7.01 2.40
N LEU A 80 -4.02 -6.25 2.63
CA LEU A 80 -4.07 -5.02 3.44
C LEU A 80 -4.79 -3.87 2.75
N VAL A 81 -4.97 -3.97 1.44
CA VAL A 81 -5.59 -2.95 0.59
C VAL A 81 -6.84 -3.52 -0.06
N THR A 82 -7.85 -2.66 -0.23
CA THR A 82 -9.09 -2.96 -0.94
C THR A 82 -9.47 -1.81 -1.85
N ILE A 83 -10.21 -2.12 -2.91
CA ILE A 83 -10.75 -1.15 -3.85
C ILE A 83 -12.26 -1.05 -3.64
N GLU A 84 -12.77 0.17 -3.52
CA GLU A 84 -14.20 0.43 -3.41
C GLU A 84 -14.83 0.56 -4.81
N MET A 85 -15.58 -0.46 -5.24
CA MET A 85 -16.13 -0.56 -6.61
C MET A 85 -16.96 0.64 -7.08
N LYS A 86 -17.55 1.42 -6.17
CA LYS A 86 -18.41 2.57 -6.54
C LYS A 86 -17.64 3.85 -6.81
N SER A 87 -16.53 4.03 -6.10
CA SER A 87 -15.74 5.26 -6.10
C SER A 87 -14.38 5.06 -6.76
N GLU A 88 -14.02 3.80 -7.06
CA GLU A 88 -12.70 3.38 -7.56
C GLU A 88 -11.57 3.85 -6.64
N VAL A 89 -11.87 4.03 -5.35
CA VAL A 89 -10.91 4.46 -4.33
C VAL A 89 -10.17 3.26 -3.80
N ILE A 90 -8.85 3.36 -3.79
CA ILE A 90 -7.97 2.38 -3.15
C ILE A 90 -7.68 2.83 -1.72
N ARG A 91 -7.93 1.93 -0.76
CA ARG A 91 -7.79 2.22 0.67
C ARG A 91 -7.33 0.99 1.43
N LEU A 92 -6.88 1.21 2.66
CA LEU A 92 -6.62 0.11 3.58
C LEU A 92 -7.92 -0.65 3.91
N VAL A 93 -7.80 -1.95 4.14
CA VAL A 93 -8.94 -2.85 4.42
C VAL A 93 -9.71 -2.45 5.68
N HIS A 94 -9.06 -1.75 6.62
CA HIS A 94 -9.68 -1.29 7.86
C HIS A 94 -9.08 0.01 8.38
N HIS A 95 -9.88 0.85 9.07
CA HIS A 95 -9.40 2.12 9.64
C HIS A 95 -8.29 1.92 10.68
N THR A 96 -8.27 0.80 11.40
CA THR A 96 -7.20 0.48 12.36
C THR A 96 -5.87 0.16 11.68
N ALA A 97 -5.87 -0.18 10.39
CA ALA A 97 -4.64 -0.31 9.62
C ALA A 97 -4.01 1.07 9.43
N GLN A 98 -4.82 2.10 9.15
CA GLN A 98 -4.33 3.47 9.01
C GLN A 98 -3.63 3.94 10.30
N GLU A 99 -4.26 3.73 11.45
CA GLU A 99 -3.66 4.04 12.76
C GLU A 99 -2.34 3.28 13.02
N TYR A 100 -2.26 2.03 12.56
CA TYR A 100 -1.03 1.21 12.64
C TYR A 100 0.09 1.81 11.77
N PHE A 101 -0.22 2.15 10.51
CA PHE A 101 0.74 2.72 9.59
C PHE A 101 1.22 4.12 10.02
N GLU A 102 0.32 4.96 10.52
CA GLU A 102 0.64 6.29 11.04
C GLU A 102 1.50 6.23 12.32
N SER A 103 1.30 5.21 13.17
CA SER A 103 2.00 5.12 14.46
C SER A 103 3.35 4.38 14.41
N PHE A 104 3.52 3.40 13.50
CA PHE A 104 4.66 2.46 13.56
C PHE A 104 5.41 2.23 12.24
N VAL A 105 4.82 2.60 11.11
CA VAL A 105 5.44 2.37 9.79
C VAL A 105 6.18 3.60 9.17
N PRO A 106 6.26 4.81 9.77
CA PRO A 106 6.90 5.94 9.08
C PRO A 106 8.42 5.78 8.83
N LEU A 107 9.06 4.74 9.37
CA LEU A 107 10.49 4.45 9.16
C LEU A 107 10.78 3.30 8.19
N ARG A 108 9.76 2.64 7.63
CA ARG A 108 9.93 1.42 6.83
C ARG A 108 9.51 1.54 5.37
N LEU A 109 8.91 2.66 5.00
CA LEU A 109 8.43 2.92 3.64
C LEU A 109 9.28 4.03 3.01
N PRO A 110 9.77 3.87 1.77
CA PRO A 110 10.50 4.93 1.08
C PRO A 110 9.59 6.15 0.85
N GLY A 111 10.10 7.35 1.14
CA GLY A 111 9.40 8.63 0.97
C GLY A 111 9.82 9.41 -0.28
#